data_AF-A0A7J3X086-F1
#
_entry.id   AF-A0A7J3X086-F1
#
_cell.length_a   1.000
_cell.length_b   1.000
_cell.length_c   1.000
_cell.angle_alpha   90.00
_cell.angle_beta   90.00
_cell.angle_gamma   90.00
#
_symmetry.space_group_name_H-M   'P 1'
#
loop_
_entity.id
_entity.type
_entity.pdbx_description
1 polymer ?
#
loop_
_entity_poly.entity_id
_entity_poly.type
_entity_poly.pdbx_seq_one_letter_code
_entity_poly.pdbx_strand_id
1 'polypeptide(L)'
;MLRRSLTECSMLRWWKVKSRVIAEVVEFRTEEELEELASRAMEIIELAEDEFAESYARGALAMSKTVAKIYQFYWPPRVYIGWIFEDLKTAREVARCFKAFFRVRNEWRRIDGRELPVVFVDFEEWIDFYCIRGHQLHPLDTIALRYLKKGTNMEKAFRQLTRDLAEFFKECGGEVEWGVEDG
;
A
#
# COMPACT_ATOMS: atom_id res chain seq x y z
N MET A 1 9.25 20.67 -20.82
CA MET A 1 9.42 20.97 -19.39
C MET A 1 8.08 21.36 -18.81
N LEU A 2 7.33 20.40 -18.27
CA LEU A 2 6.07 20.64 -17.57
C LEU A 2 6.29 20.21 -16.12
N ARG A 3 6.63 21.19 -15.27
CA ARG A 3 6.55 21.08 -13.82
C ARG A 3 5.06 20.96 -13.46
N ARG A 4 4.61 19.76 -13.11
CA ARG A 4 3.38 19.59 -12.31
C ARG A 4 3.83 19.52 -10.87
N SER A 5 3.33 20.44 -10.04
CA SER A 5 3.52 20.40 -8.60
C SER A 5 2.86 19.14 -8.05
N LEU A 6 3.68 18.19 -7.63
CA LEU A 6 3.26 17.01 -6.85
C LEU A 6 2.96 17.47 -5.42
N THR A 7 1.84 18.17 -5.23
CA THR A 7 1.11 18.08 -3.96
C THR A 7 0.27 16.83 -4.08
N GLU A 8 0.78 15.72 -3.56
CA GLU A 8 0.25 14.38 -3.84
C GLU A 8 -1.13 14.16 -3.27
N CYS A 9 -2.02 13.80 -4.18
CA CYS A 9 -3.45 13.63 -3.95
C CYS A 9 -3.71 12.12 -3.81
N SER A 10 -4.19 11.68 -2.64
CA SER A 10 -4.65 10.30 -2.46
C SER A 10 -5.91 10.08 -3.30
N MET A 11 -6.06 8.91 -3.92
CA MET A 11 -7.21 8.56 -4.75
C MET A 11 -8.00 7.41 -4.09
N LEU A 12 -9.29 7.64 -3.81
CA LEU A 12 -10.21 6.61 -3.33
C LEU A 12 -11.02 6.05 -4.49
N ARG A 13 -11.05 4.72 -4.66
CA ARG A 13 -11.96 4.05 -5.60
C ARG A 13 -12.96 3.13 -4.88
N TRP A 14 -14.24 3.38 -5.12
CA TRP A 14 -15.35 2.51 -4.67
C TRP A 14 -15.79 1.60 -5.80
N TRP A 15 -15.75 0.28 -5.59
CA TRP A 15 -16.34 -0.70 -6.49
C TRP A 15 -17.52 -1.38 -5.78
N LYS A 16 -18.68 -1.44 -6.43
CA LYS A 16 -19.78 -2.29 -6.00
C LYS A 16 -20.00 -3.40 -7.03
N VAL A 17 -19.87 -4.64 -6.55
CA VAL A 17 -20.45 -5.91 -7.05
C VAL A 17 -19.69 -6.73 -8.12
N LYS A 18 -18.79 -7.62 -7.64
CA LYS A 18 -18.64 -9.08 -7.98
C LYS A 18 -17.30 -9.63 -7.46
N SER A 19 -16.33 -8.74 -7.20
CA SER A 19 -15.12 -9.01 -6.43
C SER A 19 -15.34 -8.69 -4.95
N ARG A 20 -14.73 -9.48 -4.06
CA ARG A 20 -14.83 -9.32 -2.59
C ARG A 20 -14.25 -7.99 -2.03
N VAL A 21 -13.72 -7.10 -2.86
CA VAL A 21 -13.20 -5.77 -2.51
C VAL A 21 -14.36 -4.78 -2.31
N ILE A 22 -14.32 -4.01 -1.23
CA ILE A 22 -15.33 -2.99 -0.90
C ILE A 22 -14.81 -1.56 -1.04
N ALA A 23 -13.50 -1.35 -0.88
CA ALA A 23 -12.85 -0.07 -1.03
C ALA A 23 -11.37 -0.28 -1.39
N GLU A 24 -10.83 0.62 -2.21
CA GLU A 24 -9.42 0.67 -2.56
C GLU A 24 -8.92 2.11 -2.35
N VAL A 25 -7.83 2.25 -1.60
CA VAL A 25 -7.17 3.53 -1.34
C VAL A 25 -5.79 3.48 -1.98
N VAL A 26 -5.48 4.43 -2.85
CA VAL A 26 -4.17 4.58 -3.48
C VAL A 26 -3.53 5.87 -2.99
N GLU A 27 -2.31 5.74 -2.50
CA GLU A 27 -1.49 6.82 -1.97
C GLU A 27 -0.19 6.90 -2.76
N PHE A 28 0.00 7.99 -3.50
CA PHE A 28 1.25 8.24 -4.21
C PHE A 28 2.37 8.58 -3.23
N ARG A 29 3.61 8.30 -3.65
CA ARG A 29 4.80 8.46 -2.81
C ARG A 29 5.62 9.62 -3.32
N THR A 30 5.98 10.53 -2.41
CA THR A 30 6.77 11.70 -2.80
C THR A 30 8.19 11.28 -3.13
N GLU A 31 8.85 12.06 -3.98
CA GLU A 31 10.27 11.85 -4.30
C GLU A 31 11.13 11.87 -3.02
N GLU A 32 10.84 12.78 -2.09
CA GLU A 32 11.54 12.90 -0.80
C GLU A 32 11.43 11.63 0.05
N GLU A 33 10.23 11.04 0.17
CA GLU A 33 10.02 9.79 0.92
C GLU A 33 10.81 8.62 0.32
N LEU A 34 10.88 8.57 -1.02
CA LEU A 34 11.57 7.52 -1.75
C LEU A 34 13.09 7.69 -1.66
N GLU A 35 13.60 8.92 -1.74
CA GLU A 35 15.03 9.23 -1.57
C GLU A 35 15.52 8.91 -0.16
N GLU A 36 14.75 9.22 0.88
CA GLU A 36 15.10 8.86 2.26
C GLU A 36 15.18 7.33 2.42
N LEU A 37 14.18 6.60 1.88
CA LEU A 37 14.17 5.14 1.93
C LEU A 37 15.36 4.54 1.19
N ALA A 38 15.70 5.08 0.01
CA ALA A 38 16.85 4.63 -0.77
C ALA A 38 18.17 4.87 -0.02
N SER A 39 18.33 6.06 0.57
CA SER A 39 19.54 6.44 1.32
C SER A 39 19.76 5.52 2.51
N ARG A 40 18.72 5.29 3.33
CA ARG A 40 18.78 4.37 4.47
C ARG A 40 19.05 2.93 4.05
N ALA A 41 18.48 2.49 2.92
CA ALA A 41 18.74 1.16 2.40
C ALA A 41 20.21 1.00 1.97
N MET A 42 20.78 2.01 1.31
CA MET A 42 22.20 1.99 0.92
C MET A 42 23.14 1.96 2.13
N GLU A 43 22.86 2.76 3.17
CA GLU A 43 23.62 2.72 4.42
C GLU A 43 23.63 1.32 5.05
N ILE A 44 22.48 0.64 5.07
CA ILE A 44 22.42 -0.73 5.61
C ILE A 44 23.20 -1.70 4.73
N ILE A 45 23.14 -1.58 3.40
CA ILE A 45 23.92 -2.45 2.49
C ILE A 45 25.42 -2.30 2.73
N GLU A 46 25.89 -1.06 2.91
CA GLU A 46 27.32 -0.79 3.15
C GLU A 46 27.82 -1.31 4.50
N LEU A 47 26.92 -1.39 5.49
CA LEU A 47 27.22 -1.81 6.86
C LEU A 47 26.79 -3.25 7.16
N ALA A 48 26.18 -3.95 6.21
CA ALA A 48 25.62 -5.29 6.46
C ALA A 48 26.73 -6.32 6.69
N GLU A 49 26.71 -6.95 7.86
CA GLU A 49 27.62 -8.05 8.22
C GLU A 49 27.00 -9.43 7.97
N ASP A 50 25.69 -9.48 7.71
CA ASP A 50 24.95 -10.72 7.52
C ASP A 50 24.00 -10.66 6.30
N GLU A 51 23.73 -11.85 5.74
CA GLU A 51 22.90 -12.03 4.53
C GLU A 51 21.46 -11.55 4.74
N PHE A 52 20.97 -11.58 5.98
CA PHE A 52 19.61 -11.15 6.30
C PHE A 52 19.47 -9.63 6.22
N ALA A 53 20.40 -8.89 6.81
CA ALA A 53 20.46 -7.43 6.74
C ALA A 53 20.61 -6.95 5.29
N GLU A 54 21.49 -7.60 4.51
CA GLU A 54 21.69 -7.28 3.11
C GLU A 54 20.41 -7.54 2.28
N SER A 55 19.76 -8.69 2.47
CA SER A 55 18.52 -9.04 1.76
C SER A 55 17.37 -8.08 2.11
N TYR A 56 17.24 -7.72 3.38
CA TYR A 56 16.29 -6.71 3.84
C TYR A 56 16.54 -5.35 3.17
N ALA A 57 17.79 -4.90 3.15
CA ALA A 57 18.16 -3.60 2.60
C ALA A 57 17.99 -3.56 1.08
N ARG A 58 18.30 -4.64 0.36
CA ARG A 58 17.97 -4.78 -1.08
C ARG A 58 16.47 -4.71 -1.33
N GLY A 59 15.66 -5.33 -0.47
CA GLY A 59 14.20 -5.22 -0.51
C GLY A 59 13.73 -3.77 -0.32
N ALA A 60 14.26 -3.07 0.70
CA ALA A 60 13.95 -1.67 0.95
C ALA A 60 14.37 -0.75 -0.20
N LEU A 61 15.55 -0.99 -0.79
CA LEU A 61 16.03 -0.26 -1.97
C LEU A 61 15.17 -0.54 -3.22
N ALA A 62 14.63 -1.75 -3.37
CA ALA A 62 13.69 -2.02 -4.45
C ALA A 62 12.34 -1.34 -4.19
N MET A 63 11.89 -1.24 -2.93
CA MET A 63 10.69 -0.50 -2.56
C MET A 63 10.81 1.02 -2.75
N SER A 64 12.01 1.60 -2.73
CA SER A 64 12.19 3.04 -3.00
C SER A 64 11.86 3.44 -4.45
N LYS A 65 11.55 2.47 -5.31
CA LYS A 65 11.04 2.70 -6.68
C LYS A 65 9.53 2.53 -6.79
N THR A 66 8.83 2.51 -5.66
CA THR A 66 7.37 2.41 -5.62
C THR A 66 6.76 3.73 -6.08
N VAL A 67 5.80 3.67 -7.00
CA VAL A 67 5.00 4.81 -7.48
C VAL A 67 3.90 5.15 -6.48
N ALA A 68 3.22 4.11 -5.96
CA ALA A 68 2.11 4.27 -5.05
C ALA A 68 1.98 3.07 -4.11
N LYS A 69 1.45 3.33 -2.93
CA LYS A 69 0.98 2.35 -1.96
C LYS A 69 -0.53 2.18 -2.12
N ILE A 70 -1.02 0.96 -1.95
CA ILE A 70 -2.43 0.62 -2.12
C ILE A 70 -2.95 -0.20 -0.95
N TYR A 71 -4.13 0.15 -0.45
CA TYR A 71 -4.88 -0.62 0.54
C TYR A 71 -6.18 -1.12 -0.09
N GLN A 72 -6.40 -2.43 -0.02
CA GLN A 72 -7.64 -3.06 -0.46
C GLN A 72 -8.40 -3.63 0.72
N PHE A 73 -9.59 -3.10 0.95
CA PHE A 73 -10.50 -3.57 1.98
C PHE A 73 -11.46 -4.59 1.36
N TYR A 74 -11.63 -5.74 2.00
CA TYR A 74 -12.46 -6.85 1.51
C TYR A 74 -13.50 -7.31 2.52
N TRP A 75 -14.61 -7.89 2.03
CA TRP A 75 -15.58 -8.62 2.85
C TRP A 75 -15.62 -10.14 2.55
N PRO A 76 -15.67 -11.05 3.55
CA PRO A 76 -15.51 -10.83 5.00
C PRO A 76 -14.20 -10.08 5.35
N PRO A 77 -14.11 -9.40 6.52
CA PRO A 77 -13.05 -8.44 6.81
C PRO A 77 -11.66 -9.01 6.54
N ARG A 78 -11.01 -8.47 5.51
CA ARG A 78 -9.61 -8.70 5.17
C ARG A 78 -9.05 -7.43 4.56
N VAL A 79 -7.76 -7.19 4.76
CA VAL A 79 -7.06 -6.06 4.12
C VAL A 79 -5.80 -6.60 3.46
N TYR A 80 -5.59 -6.18 2.21
CA TYR A 80 -4.30 -6.36 1.54
C TYR A 80 -3.63 -5.00 1.40
N ILE A 81 -2.34 -4.96 1.65
CA ILE A 81 -1.48 -3.81 1.40
C ILE A 81 -0.58 -4.14 0.22
N GLY A 82 -0.37 -3.17 -0.67
CA GLY A 82 0.45 -3.38 -1.85
C GLY A 82 1.23 -2.16 -2.29
N TRP A 83 2.17 -2.41 -3.18
CA TRP A 83 3.08 -1.42 -3.74
C TRP A 83 3.09 -1.55 -5.26
N ILE A 84 2.96 -0.41 -5.93
CA ILE A 84 2.87 -0.29 -7.39
C ILE A 84 4.22 0.16 -7.92
N PHE A 85 4.74 -0.53 -8.93
CA PHE A 85 6.07 -0.25 -9.47
C PHE A 85 6.00 0.20 -10.92
N GLU A 86 6.98 0.98 -11.36
CA GLU A 86 7.06 1.41 -12.76
C GLU A 86 7.38 0.25 -13.72
N ASP A 87 8.09 -0.76 -13.24
CA ASP A 87 8.60 -1.85 -14.05
C ASP A 87 8.50 -3.22 -13.35
N LEU A 88 8.36 -4.27 -14.17
CA LEU A 88 8.17 -5.64 -13.70
C LEU A 88 9.40 -6.24 -13.03
N LYS A 89 10.62 -5.77 -13.37
CA LYS A 89 11.85 -6.30 -12.78
C LYS A 89 11.93 -5.90 -11.32
N THR A 90 11.65 -4.64 -11.01
CA THR A 90 11.59 -4.13 -9.63
C THR A 90 10.50 -4.83 -8.82
N ALA A 91 9.28 -4.95 -9.36
CA ALA A 91 8.19 -5.66 -8.69
C ALA A 91 8.55 -7.14 -8.36
N ARG A 92 9.22 -7.83 -9.30
CA ARG A 92 9.68 -9.21 -9.07
C ARG A 92 10.73 -9.33 -7.97
N GLU A 93 11.63 -8.35 -7.88
CA GLU A 93 12.64 -8.31 -6.83
C GLU A 93 11.99 -8.15 -5.45
N VAL A 94 11.09 -7.18 -5.31
CA VAL A 94 10.33 -6.98 -4.07
C VAL A 94 9.52 -8.23 -3.71
N ALA A 95 8.82 -8.81 -4.69
CA ALA A 95 8.05 -10.04 -4.47
C ALA A 95 8.93 -11.21 -4.03
N ARG A 96 10.17 -11.30 -4.52
CA ARG A 96 11.13 -12.33 -4.09
C ARG A 96 11.54 -12.12 -2.63
N CYS A 97 11.90 -10.90 -2.25
CA CYS A 97 12.25 -10.57 -0.86
C CYS A 97 11.07 -10.81 0.08
N PHE A 98 9.87 -10.37 -0.29
CA PHE A 98 8.68 -10.51 0.54
C PHE A 98 8.24 -11.95 0.75
N LYS A 99 8.45 -12.85 -0.22
CA LYS A 99 8.10 -14.27 -0.07
C LYS A 99 8.84 -14.97 1.07
N ALA A 100 9.96 -14.42 1.55
CA ALA A 100 10.65 -14.94 2.72
C ALA A 100 9.86 -14.71 4.03
N PHE A 101 8.92 -13.76 4.02
CA PHE A 101 8.22 -13.28 5.22
C PHE A 101 6.69 -13.40 5.12
N PHE A 102 6.16 -13.24 3.91
CA PHE A 102 4.74 -12.99 3.67
C PHE A 102 4.18 -13.81 2.53
N ARG A 103 2.86 -14.00 2.52
CA ARG A 103 2.13 -14.50 1.36
C ARG A 103 1.96 -13.40 0.32
N VAL A 104 2.75 -13.49 -0.75
CA VAL A 104 2.77 -12.51 -1.83
C VAL A 104 1.77 -12.84 -2.93
N ARG A 105 1.01 -11.83 -3.38
CA ARG A 105 0.22 -11.84 -4.62
C ARG A 105 0.77 -10.81 -5.60
N ASN A 106 0.88 -11.18 -6.87
CA ASN A 106 1.27 -10.26 -7.93
C ASN A 106 0.06 -9.99 -8.81
N GLU A 107 -0.24 -8.73 -9.03
CA GLU A 107 -1.34 -8.28 -9.86
C GLU A 107 -0.88 -7.16 -10.79
N TRP A 108 -1.74 -6.75 -11.70
CA TRP A 108 -1.54 -5.57 -12.54
C TRP A 108 -2.64 -4.56 -12.25
N ARG A 109 -2.31 -3.28 -12.26
CA ARG A 109 -3.27 -2.18 -12.03
C ARG A 109 -3.15 -1.14 -13.12
N ARG A 110 -4.30 -0.61 -13.55
CA ARG A 110 -4.37 0.49 -14.51
C ARG A 110 -4.43 1.82 -13.77
N ILE A 111 -3.37 2.61 -13.89
CA ILE A 111 -3.22 3.95 -13.31
C ILE A 111 -2.81 4.91 -14.42
N ASP A 112 -3.53 6.02 -14.56
CA ASP A 112 -3.28 7.05 -15.58
C ASP A 112 -3.11 6.48 -17.00
N GLY A 113 -3.92 5.47 -17.33
CA GLY A 113 -3.90 4.81 -18.63
C GLY A 113 -2.76 3.80 -18.83
N ARG A 114 -1.84 3.65 -17.88
CA ARG A 114 -0.74 2.67 -17.90
C ARG A 114 -1.10 1.43 -17.08
N GLU A 115 -0.71 0.26 -17.55
CA GLU A 115 -0.79 -1.00 -16.79
C GLU A 115 0.53 -1.21 -16.04
N LEU A 116 0.47 -1.20 -14.71
CA LEU A 116 1.63 -1.24 -13.82
C LEU A 116 1.57 -2.48 -12.91
N PRO A 117 2.72 -3.14 -12.65
CA PRO A 117 2.79 -4.28 -11.76
C PRO A 117 2.61 -3.87 -10.29
N VAL A 118 1.90 -4.70 -9.53
CA VAL A 118 1.61 -4.50 -8.12
C VAL A 118 1.93 -5.74 -7.32
N VAL A 119 2.60 -5.55 -6.18
CA VAL A 119 2.90 -6.62 -5.22
C VAL A 119 2.04 -6.40 -3.99
N PHE A 120 1.18 -7.36 -3.67
CA PHE A 120 0.32 -7.36 -2.49
C PHE A 120 0.79 -8.38 -1.44
N VAL A 121 0.58 -8.04 -0.18
CA VAL A 121 0.73 -8.94 0.97
C VAL A 121 -0.48 -8.80 1.89
N ASP A 122 -0.69 -9.81 2.74
CA ASP A 122 -1.71 -9.74 3.79
C ASP A 122 -1.33 -8.66 4.82
N PHE A 123 -2.29 -7.79 5.16
CA PHE A 123 -2.02 -6.67 6.05
C PHE A 123 -1.72 -7.11 7.49
N GLU A 124 -2.35 -8.19 7.98
CA GLU A 124 -2.08 -8.68 9.34
C GLU A 124 -0.64 -9.22 9.43
N GLU A 125 -0.17 -9.95 8.40
CA GLU A 125 1.23 -10.41 8.34
C GLU A 125 2.21 -9.23 8.26
N TRP A 126 1.88 -8.20 7.47
CA TRP A 126 2.71 -7.00 7.31
C TRP A 126 2.81 -6.19 8.61
N ILE A 127 1.68 -5.91 9.26
CA ILE A 127 1.64 -4.98 10.40
C ILE A 127 2.36 -5.55 11.61
N ASP A 128 2.32 -6.86 11.82
CA ASP A 128 3.07 -7.54 12.87
C ASP A 128 4.58 -7.36 12.64
N PHE A 129 5.05 -7.57 11.42
CA PHE A 129 6.46 -7.36 11.06
C PHE A 129 6.87 -5.87 11.19
N TYR A 130 6.03 -4.95 10.71
CA TYR A 130 6.29 -3.52 10.73
C TYR A 130 6.36 -2.95 12.15
N CYS A 131 5.45 -3.38 13.05
CA CYS A 131 5.42 -2.95 14.44
C CYS A 131 6.62 -3.45 15.25
N ILE A 132 7.07 -4.70 15.03
CA ILE A 132 8.25 -5.26 15.71
C ILE A 132 9.50 -4.39 15.48
N ARG A 133 9.56 -3.67 14.36
CA ARG A 133 10.68 -2.79 13.99
C ARG A 133 10.55 -1.36 14.54
N GLY A 134 9.52 -1.09 15.35
CA GLY A 134 9.33 0.19 16.02
C GLY A 134 8.91 1.33 15.09
N HIS A 135 8.42 1.02 13.89
CA HIS A 135 7.94 2.05 12.97
C HIS A 135 6.62 2.66 13.44
N GLN A 136 6.47 3.97 13.22
CA GLN A 136 5.20 4.64 13.48
C GLN A 136 4.13 4.17 12.48
N LEU A 137 2.93 3.94 12.99
CA LEU A 137 1.80 3.53 12.18
C LEU A 137 1.34 4.66 11.27
N HIS A 138 1.15 4.35 10.00
CA HIS A 138 0.51 5.26 9.07
C HIS A 138 -0.98 5.43 9.45
N PRO A 139 -1.62 6.60 9.19
CA PRO A 139 -3.05 6.75 9.43
C PRO A 139 -3.90 5.65 8.77
N LEU A 140 -3.57 5.25 7.53
CA LEU A 140 -4.24 4.14 6.85
C LEU A 140 -4.02 2.79 7.52
N ASP A 141 -2.88 2.56 8.19
CA ASP A 141 -2.66 1.33 8.97
C ASP A 141 -3.63 1.29 10.17
N THR A 142 -3.84 2.44 10.83
CA THR A 142 -4.79 2.55 11.93
C THR A 142 -6.24 2.30 11.47
N ILE A 143 -6.60 2.78 10.28
CA ILE A 143 -7.92 2.52 9.67
C ILE A 143 -8.08 1.03 9.34
N ALA A 144 -7.06 0.41 8.75
CA ALA A 144 -7.06 -1.02 8.44
C ALA A 144 -7.19 -1.90 9.70
N LEU A 145 -6.44 -1.59 10.76
CA LEU A 145 -6.55 -2.28 12.05
C LEU A 145 -7.96 -2.16 12.66
N ARG A 146 -8.57 -0.97 12.62
CA ARG A 146 -9.94 -0.76 13.10
C ARG A 146 -10.97 -1.55 12.29
N TYR A 147 -10.79 -1.60 10.97
CA TYR A 147 -11.66 -2.37 10.08
C TYR A 147 -11.61 -3.87 10.35
N LEU A 148 -10.42 -4.42 10.64
CA LEU A 148 -10.20 -5.84 10.92
C LEU A 148 -10.67 -6.29 12.31
N LYS A 149 -11.17 -5.37 13.15
CA LYS A 149 -11.60 -5.69 14.52
C LYS A 149 -12.71 -6.76 14.54
N LYS A 150 -12.39 -7.92 15.13
CA LYS A 150 -13.28 -9.08 15.25
C LYS A 150 -14.55 -8.75 16.04
N GLY A 151 -15.65 -9.41 15.70
CA GLY A 151 -16.94 -9.28 16.40
C GLY A 151 -17.85 -8.16 15.89
N THR A 152 -17.44 -7.44 14.85
CA THR A 152 -18.23 -6.37 14.24
C THR A 152 -19.11 -6.93 13.12
N ASN A 153 -20.40 -6.58 13.10
CA ASN A 153 -21.27 -6.93 11.97
C ASN A 153 -20.92 -6.09 10.72
N MET A 154 -21.30 -6.57 9.53
CA MET A 154 -20.95 -5.95 8.25
C MET A 154 -21.28 -4.46 8.18
N GLU A 155 -22.52 -4.12 8.56
CA GLU A 155 -23.02 -2.74 8.46
C GLU A 155 -22.24 -1.77 9.35
N LYS A 156 -21.86 -2.20 10.56
CA LYS A 156 -21.02 -1.40 11.46
C LYS A 156 -19.59 -1.26 10.93
N ALA A 157 -18.99 -2.36 10.44
CA ALA A 157 -17.64 -2.32 9.88
C ALA A 157 -17.56 -1.38 8.66
N PHE A 158 -18.57 -1.41 7.79
CA PHE A 158 -18.62 -0.55 6.60
C PHE A 158 -18.86 0.91 6.96
N ARG A 159 -19.82 1.21 7.84
CA ARG A 159 -20.05 2.59 8.30
C ARG A 159 -18.81 3.20 8.94
N GLN A 160 -18.10 2.42 9.75
CA GLN A 160 -16.86 2.85 10.37
C GLN A 160 -15.77 3.12 9.32
N LEU A 161 -15.56 2.18 8.39
CA LEU A 161 -14.59 2.35 7.31
C LEU A 161 -14.89 3.59 6.45
N THR A 162 -16.13 3.79 6.02
CA THR A 162 -16.53 4.96 5.22
C THR A 162 -16.23 6.25 5.97
N ARG A 163 -16.55 6.31 7.27
CA ARG A 163 -16.28 7.49 8.09
C ARG A 163 -14.78 7.75 8.23
N ASP A 164 -14.03 6.73 8.56
CA ASP A 164 -12.58 6.83 8.77
C ASP A 164 -11.86 7.27 7.50
N LEU A 165 -12.24 6.71 6.34
CA LEU A 165 -11.70 7.14 5.05
C LEU A 165 -12.11 8.58 4.75
N ALA A 166 -13.38 8.96 4.93
CA ALA A 166 -13.81 10.33 4.68
C ALA A 166 -13.06 11.37 5.53
N GLU A 167 -12.77 11.05 6.80
CA GLU A 167 -11.94 11.89 7.67
C GLU A 167 -10.51 11.98 7.14
N PHE A 168 -9.88 10.84 6.78
CA PHE A 168 -8.53 10.81 6.19
C PHE A 168 -8.42 11.65 4.90
N PHE A 169 -9.35 11.50 3.95
CA PHE A 169 -9.32 12.24 2.69
C PHE A 169 -9.51 13.75 2.88
N LYS A 170 -10.30 14.15 3.88
CA LYS A 170 -10.49 15.57 4.23
C LYS A 170 -9.20 16.20 4.76
N GLU A 171 -8.41 15.44 5.52
CA GLU A 171 -7.13 15.90 6.07
C GLU A 171 -6.03 15.96 5.00
N CYS A 172 -5.99 14.97 4.10
CA CYS A 172 -4.95 14.85 3.07
C CYS A 172 -5.25 15.57 1.75
N GLY A 173 -6.47 16.11 1.55
CA GLY A 173 -6.86 16.79 0.32
C GLY A 173 -7.00 15.87 -0.91
N GLY A 174 -7.37 14.61 -0.70
CA GLY A 174 -7.45 13.61 -1.78
C GLY A 174 -8.75 13.65 -2.61
N GLU A 175 -8.73 12.99 -3.77
CA GLU A 175 -9.83 12.89 -4.72
C GLU A 175 -10.56 11.55 -4.60
N VAL A 176 -11.89 11.56 -4.74
CA VAL A 176 -12.73 10.35 -4.68
C VAL A 176 -13.27 10.04 -6.08
N GLU A 177 -12.84 8.93 -6.65
CA GLU A 177 -13.42 8.37 -7.87
C GLU A 177 -14.50 7.33 -7.52
N TRP A 178 -15.73 7.62 -7.94
CA TRP A 178 -16.85 6.70 -7.81
C TRP A 178 -16.88 5.75 -9.02
N GLY A 179 -16.68 4.45 -8.80
CA GLY A 179 -16.97 3.45 -9.82
C GLY A 179 -18.49 3.31 -9.97
N VAL A 180 -19.04 3.83 -11.08
CA VAL A 180 -20.42 3.55 -11.50
C VAL A 180 -20.36 2.41 -12.51
N GLU A 181 -20.99 1.28 -12.21
CA GLU A 181 -21.32 0.31 -13.26
C GLU A 181 -22.47 0.92 -14.07
N ASP A 182 -22.18 1.32 -15.30
CA ASP A 182 -23.22 1.54 -16.31
C ASP A 182 -23.85 0.18 -16.65
N GLY A 183 -25.09 -0.04 -16.18
CA GLY A 183 -26.12 -0.87 -16.83
C GLY A 183 -25.91 -2.37 -16.91
#